data_AF-A0A9D8EGK0-F1
#
_entry.id   AF-A0A9D8EGK0-F1
#
_cell.length_a   1.000
_cell.length_b   1.000
_cell.length_c   1.000
_cell.angle_alpha   90.00
_cell.angle_beta   90.00
_cell.angle_gamma   90.00
#
_symmetry.space_group_name_H-M   'P 1'
#
loop_
_entity.id
_entity.type
_entity.pdbx_description
1 polymer ?
#
loop_
_entity_poly.entity_id
_entity_poly.type
_entity_poly.pdbx_seq_one_letter_code
_entity_poly.pdbx_strand_id
1 'polypeptide(L)'
;ENTVASSPVLDDFSLLMTDLNKGDLNIEDVIRVDLSVKNTGNMHAKDIEVITVLPKKFELLESSSGFPAVFDSKKNTITWNIKELLVGSSKSMSFRAKIGQQFEHLEAFEGKSTLVYDGATIKENVFEGQVVGYPNFSESSYTVADINGGSTWAGDVLRYSITLRNTGLRPGKDFKLICPIPANTAFLPDSVKPGNGFIYDSGQKAAVWTIDNLETGQEKTFEFSVAISEALTGGGAIKSQFNIEGDEQYVELGEKTVGVRRFINHTIVCMGDSLIAYSNWPAILDNMLESTYPRAEYNTAGVGVPAMMSHQGYHKFDATVAPYGPQIIVFGFGSNDVGTSVSSFINGMTGLINKGKGIGATVIVHSIGYINTDIWVAKRDYREYNEALRALCAQQGVPYVDVYTPMAADPGRYLSDGLHFTSEGANLVAGLVFNTMRNYLDADGERR
;
A
#
# COMPACT_ATOMS: atom_id res chain seq x y z
N GLU A 1 -65.09 21.58 -67.83
CA GLU A 1 -65.26 22.40 -66.62
C GLU A 1 -63.91 22.47 -65.93
N ASN A 2 -63.42 23.67 -65.61
CA ASN A 2 -62.19 23.82 -64.85
C ASN A 2 -62.58 23.97 -63.37
N THR A 3 -62.40 22.91 -62.58
CA THR A 3 -62.56 22.98 -61.13
C THR A 3 -61.35 23.67 -60.52
N VAL A 4 -61.57 24.78 -59.81
CA VAL A 4 -60.56 25.37 -58.93
C VAL A 4 -60.53 24.54 -57.66
N ALA A 5 -59.40 23.91 -57.35
CA ALA A 5 -59.20 23.20 -56.10
C ALA A 5 -58.38 24.06 -55.13
N SER A 6 -58.84 24.15 -53.88
CA SER A 6 -58.10 24.75 -52.77
C SER A 6 -57.88 23.72 -51.69
N SER A 7 -56.65 23.60 -51.19
CA SER A 7 -56.30 22.66 -50.11
C SER A 7 -55.21 23.25 -49.23
N PRO A 8 -55.17 22.91 -47.93
CA PRO A 8 -53.98 23.12 -47.12
C PRO A 8 -52.87 22.21 -47.63
N VAL A 9 -51.63 22.61 -47.37
CA VAL A 9 -50.44 21.78 -47.60
C VAL A 9 -49.62 21.85 -46.32
N LEU A 10 -49.45 20.71 -45.65
CA LEU A 10 -48.87 20.64 -44.30
C LEU A 10 -47.59 19.77 -44.24
N ASP A 11 -46.96 19.52 -45.39
CA ASP A 11 -45.72 18.72 -45.47
C ASP A 11 -44.52 19.42 -44.82
N ASP A 12 -44.62 20.74 -44.60
CA ASP A 12 -43.69 21.52 -43.78
C ASP A 12 -43.96 21.30 -42.29
N PHE A 13 -43.68 20.06 -41.88
CA PHE A 13 -43.65 19.60 -40.50
C PHE A 13 -42.22 19.20 -40.14
N SER A 14 -41.66 19.83 -39.12
CA SER A 14 -40.30 19.61 -38.63
C SER A 14 -40.28 19.19 -37.17
N LEU A 15 -39.26 18.40 -36.82
CA LEU A 15 -38.96 17.92 -35.49
C LEU A 15 -37.46 18.08 -35.25
N LEU A 16 -37.09 18.66 -34.12
CA LEU A 16 -35.71 18.75 -33.68
C LEU A 16 -35.60 18.33 -32.21
N MET A 17 -34.81 17.30 -31.93
CA MET A 17 -34.39 16.97 -30.57
C MET A 17 -33.08 17.69 -30.24
N THR A 18 -33.00 18.24 -29.04
CA THR A 18 -31.78 18.86 -28.47
C THR A 18 -31.55 18.30 -27.08
N ASP A 19 -30.35 17.76 -26.84
CA ASP A 19 -29.87 17.54 -25.48
C ASP A 19 -29.46 18.88 -24.85
N LEU A 20 -29.95 19.14 -23.65
CA LEU A 20 -29.73 20.41 -22.97
C LEU A 20 -28.35 20.52 -22.31
N ASN A 21 -27.66 19.41 -22.03
CA ASN A 21 -26.32 19.42 -21.42
C ASN A 21 -25.17 19.40 -22.46
N LYS A 22 -25.49 19.09 -23.74
CA LYS A 22 -24.61 19.10 -24.93
C LYS A 22 -23.53 18.01 -24.93
N GLY A 23 -23.75 16.90 -24.23
CA GLY A 23 -22.86 15.74 -24.17
C GLY A 23 -23.46 14.49 -24.82
N ASP A 24 -22.97 13.32 -24.40
CA ASP A 24 -23.67 12.07 -24.64
C ASP A 24 -25.03 12.09 -23.92
N LEU A 25 -26.03 11.42 -24.48
CA LEU A 25 -27.36 11.32 -23.87
C LEU A 25 -27.30 10.38 -22.67
N ASN A 26 -27.06 10.91 -21.49
CA ASN A 26 -26.93 10.09 -20.29
C ASN A 26 -28.28 9.78 -19.65
N ILE A 27 -28.29 8.72 -18.86
CA ILE A 27 -29.36 8.49 -17.88
C ILE A 27 -29.51 9.76 -17.02
N GLU A 28 -30.76 10.13 -16.71
CA GLU A 28 -31.18 11.36 -16.02
C GLU A 28 -31.09 12.66 -16.82
N ASP A 29 -30.55 12.65 -18.05
CA ASP A 29 -30.50 13.85 -18.88
C ASP A 29 -31.89 14.31 -19.31
N VAL A 30 -32.01 15.62 -19.56
CA VAL A 30 -33.24 16.24 -20.03
C VAL A 30 -33.07 16.66 -21.48
N ILE A 31 -33.89 16.08 -22.35
CA ILE A 31 -33.97 16.48 -23.75
C ILE A 31 -35.10 17.49 -23.94
N ARG A 32 -34.94 18.36 -24.92
CA ARG A 32 -36.01 19.20 -25.47
C ARG A 32 -36.31 18.77 -26.90
N VAL A 33 -37.59 18.62 -27.21
CA VAL A 33 -38.04 18.40 -28.59
C VAL A 33 -38.88 19.57 -29.03
N ASP A 34 -38.49 20.20 -30.15
CA ASP A 34 -39.17 21.30 -30.79
C ASP A 34 -39.84 20.82 -32.08
N LEU A 35 -41.12 21.14 -32.24
CA LEU A 35 -41.97 20.75 -33.37
C LEU A 35 -42.53 22.02 -34.03
N SER A 36 -42.58 22.05 -35.36
CA SER A 36 -43.20 23.16 -36.10
C SER A 36 -44.00 22.66 -37.29
N VAL A 37 -45.23 23.14 -37.42
CA VAL A 37 -46.13 22.87 -38.55
C VAL A 37 -46.42 24.18 -39.28
N LYS A 38 -46.30 24.19 -40.61
CA LYS A 38 -46.64 25.33 -41.45
C LYS A 38 -47.64 24.93 -42.53
N ASN A 39 -48.62 25.80 -42.78
CA ASN A 39 -49.54 25.65 -43.90
C ASN A 39 -49.02 26.44 -45.12
N THR A 40 -48.51 25.74 -46.12
CA THR A 40 -48.00 26.32 -47.37
C THR A 40 -49.02 26.28 -48.52
N GLY A 41 -50.21 25.75 -48.26
CA GLY A 41 -51.29 25.65 -49.23
C GLY A 41 -52.04 26.96 -49.43
N ASN A 42 -53.20 26.89 -50.07
CA ASN A 42 -54.05 28.04 -50.37
C ASN A 42 -55.41 28.01 -49.65
N MET A 43 -55.60 27.07 -48.71
CA MET A 43 -56.79 26.96 -47.85
C MET A 43 -56.38 26.91 -46.37
N HIS A 44 -57.18 27.50 -45.48
CA HIS A 44 -57.00 27.35 -44.03
C HIS A 44 -57.21 25.88 -43.63
N ALA A 45 -56.31 25.35 -42.80
CA ALA A 45 -56.50 24.03 -42.20
C ALA A 45 -57.20 24.18 -40.86
N LYS A 46 -58.23 23.37 -40.60
CA LYS A 46 -58.91 23.29 -39.32
C LYS A 46 -58.69 21.94 -38.67
N ASP A 47 -58.78 21.88 -37.35
CA ASP A 47 -58.75 20.64 -36.57
C ASP A 47 -57.54 19.74 -36.91
N ILE A 48 -56.34 20.35 -36.88
CA ILE A 48 -55.09 19.61 -37.06
C ILE A 48 -54.67 19.00 -35.72
N GLU A 49 -54.26 17.74 -35.73
CA GLU A 49 -53.71 17.05 -34.57
C GLU A 49 -52.22 16.78 -34.78
N VAL A 50 -51.41 17.07 -33.76
CA VAL A 50 -50.02 16.61 -33.67
C VAL A 50 -49.95 15.64 -32.51
N ILE A 51 -49.58 14.39 -32.80
CA ILE A 51 -49.56 13.30 -31.83
C ILE A 51 -48.10 12.84 -31.69
N THR A 52 -47.48 13.07 -30.52
CA THR A 52 -46.14 12.57 -30.23
C THR A 52 -46.18 11.44 -29.22
N VAL A 53 -45.64 10.29 -29.61
CA VAL A 53 -45.37 9.16 -28.73
C VAL A 53 -43.95 9.28 -28.19
N LEU A 54 -43.83 9.40 -26.88
CA LEU A 54 -42.54 9.41 -26.18
C LEU A 54 -41.95 7.98 -26.15
N PRO A 55 -40.61 7.83 -26.26
CA PRO A 55 -39.98 6.53 -26.08
C PRO A 55 -40.31 5.96 -24.70
N LYS A 56 -40.29 4.63 -24.58
CA LYS A 56 -40.41 3.96 -23.27
C LYS A 56 -39.27 4.44 -22.35
N LYS A 57 -39.49 4.44 -21.04
CA LYS A 57 -38.53 4.87 -20.00
C LYS A 57 -38.20 6.37 -19.99
N PHE A 58 -38.86 7.19 -20.81
CA PHE A 58 -38.83 8.65 -20.67
C PHE A 58 -39.93 9.13 -19.71
N GLU A 59 -39.61 10.18 -18.94
CA GLU A 59 -40.56 10.88 -18.09
C GLU A 59 -40.83 12.28 -18.67
N LEU A 60 -42.09 12.59 -18.96
CA LEU A 60 -42.48 13.92 -19.42
C LEU A 60 -42.37 14.92 -18.25
N LEU A 61 -41.56 15.96 -18.39
CA LEU A 61 -41.41 17.01 -17.39
C LEU A 61 -42.39 18.16 -17.63
N GLU A 62 -42.36 18.72 -18.85
CA GLU A 62 -43.24 19.81 -19.25
C GLU A 62 -43.56 19.74 -20.74
N SER A 63 -44.73 20.27 -21.11
CA SER A 63 -45.08 20.56 -22.49
C SER A 63 -45.45 22.03 -22.61
N SER A 64 -44.95 22.70 -23.64
CA SER A 64 -45.18 24.12 -23.87
C SER A 64 -45.70 24.33 -25.29
N SER A 65 -46.84 24.98 -25.39
CA SER A 65 -47.46 25.36 -26.65
C SER A 65 -48.32 26.60 -26.45
N GLY A 66 -48.51 27.40 -27.51
CA GLY A 66 -49.46 28.52 -27.48
C GLY A 66 -50.94 28.11 -27.49
N PHE A 67 -51.23 26.83 -27.25
CA PHE A 67 -52.54 26.17 -27.35
C PHE A 67 -52.52 24.85 -26.54
N PRO A 68 -53.67 24.25 -26.17
CA PRO A 68 -53.71 23.14 -25.21
C PRO A 68 -53.04 21.86 -25.73
N ALA A 69 -52.22 21.24 -24.88
CA ALA A 69 -51.68 19.89 -25.05
C ALA A 69 -52.36 18.94 -24.05
N VAL A 70 -52.61 17.70 -24.45
CA VAL A 70 -53.15 16.65 -23.57
C VAL A 70 -52.16 15.50 -23.52
N PHE A 71 -51.74 15.10 -22.32
CA PHE A 71 -50.88 13.93 -22.12
C PHE A 71 -51.70 12.72 -21.67
N ASP A 72 -51.63 11.63 -22.42
CA ASP A 72 -52.14 10.32 -22.05
C ASP A 72 -50.98 9.47 -21.50
N SER A 73 -50.89 9.36 -20.18
CA SER A 73 -49.82 8.62 -19.50
C SER A 73 -49.86 7.11 -19.76
N LYS A 74 -51.02 6.54 -20.14
CA LYS A 74 -51.12 5.10 -20.46
C LYS A 74 -50.56 4.80 -21.84
N LYS A 75 -50.70 5.74 -22.78
CA LYS A 75 -50.18 5.64 -24.15
C LYS A 75 -48.81 6.32 -24.31
N ASN A 76 -48.32 6.98 -23.26
CA ASN A 76 -47.12 7.82 -23.29
C ASN A 76 -47.14 8.83 -24.47
N THR A 77 -48.31 9.44 -24.69
CA THR A 77 -48.59 10.24 -25.89
C THR A 77 -48.99 11.66 -25.52
N ILE A 78 -48.39 12.65 -26.18
CA ILE A 78 -48.78 14.05 -26.12
C ILE A 78 -49.56 14.39 -27.38
N THR A 79 -50.78 14.91 -27.23
CA THR A 79 -51.61 15.38 -28.35
C THR A 79 -51.81 16.88 -28.26
N TRP A 80 -51.39 17.59 -29.31
CA TRP A 80 -51.70 19.00 -29.50
C TRP A 80 -52.80 19.19 -30.55
N ASN A 81 -53.78 20.02 -30.22
CA ASN A 81 -54.90 20.33 -31.11
C ASN A 81 -54.81 21.77 -31.63
N ILE A 82 -54.57 21.93 -32.94
CA ILE A 82 -54.56 23.24 -33.61
C ILE A 82 -55.92 23.44 -34.27
N LYS A 83 -56.77 24.27 -33.63
CA LYS A 83 -58.13 24.57 -34.13
C LYS A 83 -58.14 25.12 -35.55
N GLU A 84 -57.20 26.01 -35.86
CA GLU A 84 -57.07 26.62 -37.19
C GLU A 84 -55.63 27.06 -37.45
N LEU A 85 -55.13 26.76 -38.66
CA LEU A 85 -53.84 27.21 -39.16
C LEU A 85 -54.03 27.96 -40.49
N LEU A 86 -53.91 29.27 -40.42
CA LEU A 86 -54.09 30.17 -41.57
C LEU A 86 -53.05 29.89 -42.66
N VAL A 87 -53.40 30.29 -43.89
CA VAL A 87 -52.50 30.17 -45.05
C VAL A 87 -51.21 30.96 -44.79
N GLY A 88 -50.07 30.32 -45.05
CA GLY A 88 -48.73 30.90 -44.86
C GLY A 88 -48.25 30.95 -43.41
N SER A 89 -49.09 30.59 -42.43
CA SER A 89 -48.76 30.67 -41.00
C SER A 89 -48.11 29.38 -40.48
N SER A 90 -47.33 29.52 -39.40
CA SER A 90 -46.72 28.42 -38.66
C SER A 90 -47.20 28.38 -37.21
N LYS A 91 -47.21 27.18 -36.61
CA LYS A 91 -47.36 26.97 -35.18
C LYS A 91 -46.23 26.10 -34.67
N SER A 92 -45.68 26.47 -33.52
CA SER A 92 -44.62 25.72 -32.84
C SER A 92 -45.11 25.21 -31.49
N MET A 93 -44.59 24.07 -31.10
CA MET A 93 -44.82 23.42 -29.82
C MET A 93 -43.55 22.70 -29.40
N SER A 94 -43.37 22.48 -28.11
CA SER A 94 -42.23 21.75 -27.59
C SER A 94 -42.57 21.01 -26.32
N PHE A 95 -41.74 20.03 -25.98
CA PHE A 95 -41.78 19.38 -24.68
C PHE A 95 -40.37 19.11 -24.18
N ARG A 96 -40.26 18.94 -22.85
CA ARG A 96 -39.05 18.41 -22.22
C ARG A 96 -39.35 17.07 -21.58
N ALA A 97 -38.47 16.11 -21.81
CA ALA A 97 -38.56 14.80 -21.21
C ALA A 97 -37.22 14.40 -20.62
N LYS A 98 -37.26 13.73 -19.48
CA LYS A 98 -36.11 13.18 -18.79
C LYS A 98 -35.88 11.73 -19.22
N ILE A 99 -34.63 11.36 -19.48
CA ILE A 99 -34.21 9.99 -19.73
C ILE A 99 -34.20 9.24 -18.40
N GLY A 100 -35.02 8.19 -18.26
CA GLY A 100 -35.18 7.50 -16.97
C GLY A 100 -34.04 6.53 -16.63
N GLN A 101 -33.92 6.19 -15.35
CA GLN A 101 -32.86 5.32 -14.80
C GLN A 101 -32.86 3.86 -15.26
N GLN A 102 -33.86 3.46 -16.04
CA GLN A 102 -34.07 2.06 -16.44
C GLN A 102 -33.40 1.72 -17.78
N PHE A 103 -32.70 2.68 -18.40
CA PHE A 103 -31.94 2.42 -19.62
C PHE A 103 -30.68 1.60 -19.31
N GLU A 104 -30.40 0.60 -20.15
CA GLU A 104 -29.10 -0.08 -20.17
C GLU A 104 -28.08 0.73 -21.00
N HIS A 105 -26.79 0.42 -20.89
CA HIS A 105 -25.75 1.11 -21.65
C HIS A 105 -25.97 0.93 -23.16
N LEU A 106 -25.89 2.03 -23.92
CA LEU A 106 -26.10 2.10 -25.37
C LEU A 106 -27.48 1.61 -25.84
N GLU A 107 -28.45 1.48 -24.93
CA GLU A 107 -29.82 1.16 -25.30
C GLU A 107 -30.38 2.28 -26.18
N ALA A 108 -30.80 1.90 -27.38
CA ALA A 108 -31.40 2.81 -28.34
C ALA A 108 -32.84 3.16 -27.95
N PHE A 109 -33.27 4.38 -28.27
CA PHE A 109 -34.66 4.79 -28.17
C PHE A 109 -35.12 5.46 -29.46
N GLU A 110 -36.42 5.38 -29.72
CA GLU A 110 -37.08 6.11 -30.80
C GLU A 110 -38.37 6.71 -30.24
N GLY A 111 -38.58 8.00 -30.51
CA GLY A 111 -39.83 8.70 -30.30
C GLY A 111 -40.36 9.20 -31.63
N LYS A 112 -41.68 9.30 -31.75
CA LYS A 112 -42.33 9.56 -33.04
C LYS A 112 -43.38 10.64 -32.90
N SER A 113 -43.41 11.58 -33.83
CA SER A 113 -44.47 12.56 -33.96
C SER A 113 -45.18 12.43 -35.30
N THR A 114 -46.52 12.35 -35.24
CA THR A 114 -47.41 12.20 -36.39
C THR A 114 -48.30 13.44 -36.51
N LEU A 115 -48.32 14.03 -37.69
CA LEU A 115 -49.23 15.12 -38.06
C LEU A 115 -50.46 14.53 -38.77
N VAL A 116 -51.65 14.80 -38.24
CA VAL A 116 -52.93 14.31 -38.77
C VAL A 116 -53.81 15.49 -39.19
N TYR A 117 -54.42 15.38 -40.36
CA TYR A 117 -55.39 16.34 -40.87
C TYR A 117 -56.48 15.59 -41.65
N ASP A 118 -57.75 15.95 -41.41
CA ASP A 118 -58.93 15.30 -42.01
C ASP A 118 -58.94 13.77 -41.87
N GLY A 119 -58.49 13.28 -40.70
CA GLY A 119 -58.40 11.85 -40.39
C GLY A 119 -57.26 11.09 -41.09
N ALA A 120 -56.46 11.76 -41.91
CA ALA A 120 -55.32 11.16 -42.60
C ALA A 120 -53.99 11.60 -41.96
N THR A 121 -53.03 10.67 -41.87
CA THR A 121 -51.64 11.01 -41.56
C THR A 121 -51.04 11.77 -42.74
N ILE A 122 -50.59 12.99 -42.48
CA ILE A 122 -49.93 13.83 -43.48
C ILE A 122 -48.43 13.58 -43.49
N LYS A 123 -47.80 13.60 -42.32
CA LYS A 123 -46.36 13.42 -42.18
C LYS A 123 -45.98 12.86 -40.81
N GLU A 124 -44.88 12.14 -40.78
CA GLU A 124 -44.31 11.57 -39.56
C GLU A 124 -42.83 11.97 -39.48
N ASN A 125 -42.38 12.35 -38.30
CA ASN A 125 -40.98 12.59 -37.99
C ASN A 125 -40.60 11.79 -36.74
N VAL A 126 -39.35 11.35 -36.66
CA VAL A 126 -38.82 10.61 -35.52
C VAL A 126 -37.68 11.39 -34.87
N PHE A 127 -37.45 11.12 -33.58
CA PHE A 127 -36.21 11.44 -32.89
C PHE A 127 -35.70 10.17 -32.22
N GLU A 128 -34.41 9.95 -32.33
CA GLU A 128 -33.75 8.74 -31.86
C GLU A 128 -32.39 9.06 -31.27
N GLY A 129 -31.87 8.13 -30.48
CA GLY A 129 -30.56 8.23 -29.87
C GLY A 129 -30.20 6.95 -29.13
N GLN A 130 -29.00 6.92 -28.54
CA GLN A 130 -28.56 5.87 -27.64
C GLN A 130 -28.27 6.48 -26.28
N VAL A 131 -28.75 5.82 -25.22
CA VAL A 131 -28.52 6.29 -23.86
C VAL A 131 -27.19 5.76 -23.34
N VAL A 132 -26.34 6.64 -22.83
CA VAL A 132 -25.08 6.31 -22.17
C VAL A 132 -25.30 6.23 -20.67
N GLY A 133 -25.08 5.05 -20.10
CA GLY A 133 -25.08 4.86 -18.65
C GLY A 133 -24.29 3.63 -18.30
N TYR A 134 -23.20 3.79 -17.56
CA TYR A 134 -22.34 2.69 -17.13
C TYR A 134 -21.99 2.85 -15.64
N PRO A 135 -21.72 1.76 -14.91
CA PRO A 135 -21.14 1.87 -13.58
C PRO A 135 -19.74 2.48 -13.67
N ASN A 136 -19.32 3.23 -12.67
CA ASN A 136 -17.98 3.80 -12.64
C ASN A 136 -17.25 3.34 -11.40
N PHE A 137 -16.27 2.45 -11.59
CA PHE A 137 -15.46 1.88 -10.52
C PHE A 137 -14.09 2.54 -10.34
N SER A 138 -13.80 3.62 -11.07
CA SER A 138 -12.47 4.27 -11.09
C SER A 138 -12.00 4.80 -9.73
N GLU A 139 -12.92 5.05 -8.80
CA GLU A 139 -12.61 5.48 -7.43
C GLU A 139 -12.39 4.30 -6.46
N SER A 140 -12.41 3.06 -6.96
CA SER A 140 -12.08 1.88 -6.15
C SER A 140 -10.59 1.85 -5.82
N SER A 141 -10.24 1.27 -4.67
CA SER A 141 -8.84 1.21 -4.22
C SER A 141 -8.60 0.03 -3.29
N TYR A 142 -7.34 -0.18 -2.91
CA TYR A 142 -7.00 -1.15 -1.88
C TYR A 142 -5.79 -0.71 -1.04
N THR A 143 -5.72 -1.30 0.14
CA THR A 143 -4.60 -1.17 1.09
C THR A 143 -3.98 -2.54 1.35
N VAL A 144 -2.70 -2.54 1.72
CA VAL A 144 -1.96 -3.72 2.16
C VAL A 144 -1.37 -3.43 3.53
N ALA A 145 -1.49 -4.38 4.46
CA ALA A 145 -0.96 -4.28 5.81
C ALA A 145 -0.25 -5.58 6.21
N ASP A 146 0.93 -5.44 6.79
CA ASP A 146 1.59 -6.53 7.51
C ASP A 146 0.90 -6.72 8.86
N ILE A 147 0.32 -7.90 9.07
CA ILE A 147 -0.43 -8.18 10.30
C ILE A 147 0.46 -8.68 11.45
N ASN A 148 1.72 -9.00 11.17
CA ASN A 148 2.72 -9.33 12.19
C ASN A 148 3.25 -8.07 12.89
N GLY A 149 3.21 -6.93 12.19
CA GLY A 149 3.65 -5.62 12.69
C GLY A 149 5.17 -5.43 12.63
N GLY A 150 5.61 -4.19 12.83
CA GLY A 150 7.03 -3.84 12.68
C GLY A 150 7.46 -3.74 11.22
N SER A 151 8.74 -4.03 10.96
CA SER A 151 9.24 -4.22 9.60
C SER A 151 8.71 -5.52 9.00
N THR A 152 8.58 -5.58 7.67
CA THR A 152 8.11 -6.78 6.96
C THR A 152 9.25 -7.73 6.61
N TRP A 153 9.08 -9.02 6.89
CA TRP A 153 10.08 -10.08 6.76
C TRP A 153 9.57 -11.29 5.99
N ALA A 154 10.50 -12.18 5.64
CA ALA A 154 10.15 -13.52 5.20
C ALA A 154 9.31 -14.24 6.27
N GLY A 155 8.23 -14.91 5.82
CA GLY A 155 7.27 -15.59 6.68
C GLY A 155 6.14 -14.71 7.25
N ASP A 156 6.21 -13.38 7.10
CA ASP A 156 5.13 -12.51 7.57
C ASP A 156 3.88 -12.62 6.68
N VAL A 157 2.74 -12.19 7.21
CA VAL A 157 1.45 -12.27 6.55
C VAL A 157 1.00 -10.87 6.15
N LEU A 158 0.72 -10.70 4.86
CA LEU A 158 0.15 -9.48 4.31
C LEU A 158 -1.36 -9.65 4.14
N ARG A 159 -2.14 -8.72 4.69
CA ARG A 159 -3.58 -8.58 4.47
C ARG A 159 -3.85 -7.50 3.43
N TYR A 160 -4.63 -7.84 2.41
CA TYR A 160 -5.18 -6.91 1.45
C TYR A 160 -6.64 -6.59 1.82
N SER A 161 -6.99 -5.30 1.81
CA SER A 161 -8.37 -4.82 1.97
C SER A 161 -8.71 -3.93 0.76
N ILE A 162 -9.66 -4.38 -0.06
CA ILE A 162 -10.08 -3.78 -1.32
C ILE A 162 -11.45 -3.15 -1.12
N THR A 163 -11.60 -1.86 -1.44
CA THR A 163 -12.89 -1.15 -1.41
C THR A 163 -13.31 -0.84 -2.85
N LEU A 164 -14.41 -1.45 -3.26
CA LEU A 164 -15.06 -1.16 -4.54
C LEU A 164 -16.11 -0.10 -4.35
N ARG A 165 -16.16 0.89 -5.26
CA ARG A 165 -17.11 2.00 -5.22
C ARG A 165 -17.75 2.19 -6.58
N ASN A 166 -19.08 2.26 -6.66
CA ASN A 166 -19.78 2.64 -7.88
C ASN A 166 -20.18 4.12 -7.83
N THR A 167 -19.52 4.95 -8.64
CA THR A 167 -19.81 6.38 -8.80
C THR A 167 -20.53 6.71 -10.11
N GLY A 168 -20.96 5.67 -10.84
CA GLY A 168 -21.58 5.80 -12.16
C GLY A 168 -23.05 6.20 -12.09
N LEU A 169 -23.72 6.14 -13.23
CA LEU A 169 -25.12 6.52 -13.37
C LEU A 169 -26.09 5.33 -13.31
N ARG A 170 -25.57 4.10 -13.28
CA ARG A 170 -26.37 2.88 -13.12
C ARG A 170 -25.72 1.88 -12.15
N PRO A 171 -26.50 0.93 -11.60
CA PRO A 171 -25.96 -0.21 -10.88
C PRO A 171 -24.99 -1.01 -11.76
N GLY A 172 -23.88 -1.43 -11.16
CA GLY A 172 -22.94 -2.35 -11.81
C GLY A 172 -23.40 -3.78 -11.62
N LYS A 173 -23.48 -4.56 -12.70
CA LYS A 173 -24.01 -5.94 -12.70
C LYS A 173 -22.99 -6.93 -13.25
N ASP A 174 -22.99 -8.16 -12.72
CA ASP A 174 -22.23 -9.31 -13.24
C ASP A 174 -20.75 -9.01 -13.56
N PHE A 175 -20.06 -8.30 -12.67
CA PHE A 175 -18.64 -7.95 -12.81
C PHE A 175 -17.77 -8.73 -11.83
N LYS A 176 -16.45 -8.68 -12.03
CA LYS A 176 -15.47 -9.41 -11.23
C LYS A 176 -14.44 -8.48 -10.63
N LEU A 177 -14.07 -8.75 -9.38
CA LEU A 177 -12.82 -8.29 -8.78
C LEU A 177 -11.79 -9.41 -8.93
N ILE A 178 -10.67 -9.13 -9.59
CA ILE A 178 -9.58 -10.07 -9.85
C ILE A 178 -8.33 -9.58 -9.12
N CYS A 179 -7.84 -10.39 -8.19
CA CYS A 179 -6.67 -10.10 -7.36
C CYS A 179 -5.60 -11.18 -7.58
N PRO A 180 -4.68 -11.02 -8.55
CA PRO A 180 -3.54 -11.91 -8.71
C PRO A 180 -2.73 -12.04 -7.42
N ILE A 181 -2.34 -13.27 -7.07
CA ILE A 181 -1.51 -13.53 -5.89
C ILE A 181 -0.08 -13.08 -6.18
N PRO A 182 0.48 -12.16 -5.38
CA PRO A 182 1.83 -11.64 -5.59
C PRO A 182 2.90 -12.74 -5.62
N ALA A 183 3.94 -12.53 -6.43
CA ALA A 183 5.11 -13.40 -6.43
C ALA A 183 5.78 -13.44 -5.04
N ASN A 184 6.44 -14.56 -4.73
CA ASN A 184 7.03 -14.84 -3.42
C ASN A 184 6.03 -14.85 -2.25
N THR A 185 4.75 -15.08 -2.52
CA THR A 185 3.72 -15.25 -1.49
C THR A 185 2.88 -16.50 -1.73
N ALA A 186 2.24 -16.99 -0.66
CA ALA A 186 1.29 -18.08 -0.68
C ALA A 186 -0.08 -17.58 -0.18
N PHE A 187 -1.14 -17.86 -0.94
CA PHE A 187 -2.50 -17.48 -0.57
C PHE A 187 -2.98 -18.21 0.71
N LEU A 188 -3.73 -17.49 1.57
CA LEU A 188 -4.32 -18.04 2.80
C LEU A 188 -5.85 -18.10 2.66
N PRO A 189 -6.46 -19.26 2.31
CA PRO A 189 -7.89 -19.35 1.98
C PRO A 189 -8.84 -18.92 3.10
N ASP A 190 -8.49 -19.20 4.36
CA ASP A 190 -9.35 -18.91 5.52
C ASP A 190 -9.45 -17.41 5.86
N SER A 191 -8.67 -16.56 5.17
CA SER A 191 -8.66 -15.11 5.37
C SER A 191 -9.72 -14.36 4.56
N VAL A 192 -10.39 -15.03 3.62
CA VAL A 192 -11.28 -14.41 2.63
C VAL A 192 -12.54 -13.85 3.28
N LYS A 193 -12.84 -12.57 3.01
CA LYS A 193 -14.09 -11.92 3.42
C LYS A 193 -14.56 -10.89 2.38
N PRO A 194 -15.84 -10.83 2.01
CA PRO A 194 -16.85 -11.87 2.19
C PRO A 194 -16.51 -13.11 1.37
N GLY A 195 -17.01 -14.28 1.77
CA GLY A 195 -16.86 -15.52 0.99
C GLY A 195 -17.87 -15.69 -0.15
N ASN A 196 -18.94 -14.90 -0.20
CA ASN A 196 -19.95 -15.01 -1.25
C ASN A 196 -19.38 -14.56 -2.61
N GLY A 197 -19.57 -15.38 -3.64
CA GLY A 197 -19.05 -15.12 -4.99
C GLY A 197 -17.54 -15.32 -5.13
N PHE A 198 -16.84 -15.75 -4.08
CA PHE A 198 -15.39 -15.97 -4.09
C PHE A 198 -15.02 -17.30 -4.75
N ILE A 199 -13.96 -17.28 -5.57
CA ILE A 199 -13.21 -18.45 -6.01
C ILE A 199 -11.70 -18.15 -5.96
N TYR A 200 -10.90 -19.19 -5.74
CA TYR A 200 -9.46 -19.13 -6.05
C TYR A 200 -9.22 -19.77 -7.43
N ASP A 201 -8.88 -18.94 -8.42
CA ASP A 201 -8.52 -19.41 -9.76
C ASP A 201 -7.05 -19.87 -9.75
N SER A 202 -6.84 -21.18 -9.73
CA SER A 202 -5.51 -21.78 -9.70
C SER A 202 -4.73 -21.64 -11.01
N GLY A 203 -5.42 -21.46 -12.14
CA GLY A 203 -4.80 -21.25 -13.46
C GLY A 203 -4.21 -19.85 -13.59
N GLN A 204 -4.94 -18.84 -13.10
CA GLN A 204 -4.49 -17.45 -13.05
C GLN A 204 -3.69 -17.12 -11.79
N LYS A 205 -3.71 -18.01 -10.78
CA LYS A 205 -3.22 -17.75 -9.42
C LYS A 205 -3.80 -16.45 -8.87
N ALA A 206 -5.12 -16.35 -8.86
CA ALA A 206 -5.83 -15.15 -8.44
C ALA A 206 -6.98 -15.45 -7.47
N ALA A 207 -7.17 -14.57 -6.49
CA ALA A 207 -8.39 -14.48 -5.71
C ALA A 207 -9.43 -13.69 -6.54
N VAL A 208 -10.58 -14.30 -6.82
CA VAL A 208 -11.60 -13.70 -7.70
C VAL A 208 -12.94 -13.66 -6.99
N TRP A 209 -13.63 -12.52 -7.06
CA TRP A 209 -15.02 -12.39 -6.64
C TRP A 209 -15.90 -12.05 -7.82
N THR A 210 -16.94 -12.85 -8.07
CA THR A 210 -18.07 -12.47 -8.92
C THR A 210 -19.06 -11.65 -8.10
N ILE A 211 -19.49 -10.53 -8.64
CA ILE A 211 -20.34 -9.55 -7.97
C ILE A 211 -21.56 -9.29 -8.86
N ASP A 212 -22.70 -9.83 -8.44
CA ASP A 212 -23.95 -9.76 -9.20
C ASP A 212 -24.47 -8.32 -9.33
N ASN A 213 -24.32 -7.52 -8.28
CA ASN A 213 -24.83 -6.15 -8.25
C ASN A 213 -24.06 -5.23 -7.27
N LEU A 214 -23.84 -3.97 -7.66
CA LEU A 214 -23.42 -2.87 -6.80
C LEU A 214 -24.16 -1.58 -7.21
N GLU A 215 -25.10 -1.12 -6.37
CA GLU A 215 -25.95 0.05 -6.69
C GLU A 215 -25.12 1.34 -6.82
N THR A 216 -25.68 2.31 -7.52
CA THR A 216 -25.11 3.66 -7.63
C THR A 216 -24.87 4.27 -6.24
N GLY A 217 -23.66 4.77 -6.01
CA GLY A 217 -23.25 5.38 -4.74
C GLY A 217 -22.88 4.38 -3.64
N GLN A 218 -23.00 3.06 -3.88
CA GLN A 218 -22.61 2.05 -2.90
C GLN A 218 -21.11 1.74 -2.93
N GLU A 219 -20.64 1.28 -1.77
CA GLU A 219 -19.31 0.74 -1.56
C GLU A 219 -19.38 -0.66 -0.96
N LYS A 220 -18.39 -1.50 -1.29
CA LYS A 220 -18.25 -2.85 -0.74
C LYS A 220 -16.78 -3.21 -0.54
N THR A 221 -16.46 -3.78 0.61
CA THR A 221 -15.09 -4.18 0.97
C THR A 221 -14.87 -5.67 0.84
N PHE A 222 -13.69 -6.05 0.36
CA PHE A 222 -13.20 -7.41 0.19
C PHE A 222 -11.82 -7.54 0.83
N GLU A 223 -11.51 -8.70 1.41
CA GLU A 223 -10.28 -8.97 2.12
C GLU A 223 -9.76 -10.36 1.79
N PHE A 224 -8.44 -10.47 1.71
CA PHE A 224 -7.72 -11.73 1.75
C PHE A 224 -6.29 -11.50 2.24
N SER A 225 -5.60 -12.58 2.62
CA SER A 225 -4.23 -12.55 3.09
C SER A 225 -3.34 -13.51 2.29
N VAL A 226 -2.05 -13.18 2.27
CA VAL A 226 -0.98 -14.03 1.73
C VAL A 226 0.16 -14.10 2.74
N ALA A 227 0.83 -15.25 2.84
CA ALA A 227 2.07 -15.40 3.61
C ALA A 227 3.27 -15.17 2.68
N ILE A 228 4.22 -14.34 3.09
CA ILE A 228 5.49 -14.15 2.40
C ILE A 228 6.32 -15.42 2.53
N SER A 229 6.94 -15.85 1.43
CA SER A 229 7.80 -17.03 1.42
C SER A 229 8.92 -16.92 2.45
N GLU A 230 9.10 -17.96 3.28
CA GLU A 230 10.22 -18.07 4.22
C GLU A 230 11.59 -18.09 3.53
N ALA A 231 11.64 -18.43 2.23
CA ALA A 231 12.87 -18.44 1.44
C ALA A 231 13.35 -17.04 1.02
N LEU A 232 12.55 -15.98 1.23
CA LEU A 232 12.89 -14.60 0.86
C LEU A 232 13.83 -13.94 1.90
N THR A 233 14.78 -14.68 2.45
CA THR A 233 15.72 -14.20 3.49
C THR A 233 16.68 -13.13 2.99
N GLY A 234 16.93 -13.05 1.68
CA GLY A 234 17.70 -11.97 1.05
C GLY A 234 16.96 -10.63 0.96
N GLY A 235 15.69 -10.59 1.40
CA GLY A 235 14.81 -9.42 1.26
C GLY A 235 14.31 -9.25 -0.16
N GLY A 236 13.61 -8.14 -0.41
CA GLY A 236 13.06 -7.83 -1.73
C GLY A 236 11.82 -6.95 -1.63
N ALA A 237 10.87 -7.19 -2.52
CA ALA A 237 9.60 -6.49 -2.49
C ALA A 237 8.45 -7.39 -2.98
N ILE A 238 7.30 -7.25 -2.35
CA ILE A 238 6.03 -7.85 -2.78
C ILE A 238 5.25 -6.79 -3.54
N LYS A 239 4.94 -7.06 -4.80
CA LYS A 239 4.16 -6.17 -5.66
C LYS A 239 2.77 -6.74 -5.91
N SER A 240 1.75 -5.92 -5.73
CA SER A 240 0.36 -6.25 -6.03
C SER A 240 -0.23 -5.26 -7.01
N GLN A 241 -1.09 -5.74 -7.90
CA GLN A 241 -1.94 -4.94 -8.77
C GLN A 241 -3.21 -5.76 -9.02
N PHE A 242 -4.37 -5.14 -8.82
CA PHE A 242 -5.67 -5.80 -8.94
C PHE A 242 -6.50 -5.09 -10.00
N ASN A 243 -7.53 -5.74 -10.50
CA ASN A 243 -8.41 -5.13 -11.48
C ASN A 243 -9.88 -5.52 -11.29
N ILE A 244 -10.75 -4.67 -11.79
CA ILE A 244 -12.19 -4.91 -11.91
C ILE A 244 -12.48 -5.11 -13.40
N GLU A 245 -13.21 -6.16 -13.75
CA GLU A 245 -13.53 -6.51 -15.13
C GLU A 245 -14.99 -6.95 -15.25
N GLY A 246 -15.67 -6.48 -16.29
CA GLY A 246 -17.06 -6.84 -16.58
C GLY A 246 -17.94 -5.59 -16.62
N ASP A 247 -19.17 -5.77 -17.06
CA ASP A 247 -20.12 -4.67 -17.24
C ASP A 247 -19.57 -3.50 -18.07
N GLU A 248 -18.82 -3.85 -19.13
CA GLU A 248 -18.14 -2.92 -20.05
C GLU A 248 -17.07 -2.05 -19.39
N GLN A 249 -16.62 -2.42 -18.18
CA GLN A 249 -15.54 -1.76 -17.46
C GLN A 249 -14.31 -2.65 -17.38
N TYR A 250 -13.15 -2.00 -17.48
CA TYR A 250 -11.87 -2.54 -17.04
C TYR A 250 -11.16 -1.45 -16.23
N VAL A 251 -10.99 -1.69 -14.93
CA VAL A 251 -10.37 -0.71 -14.02
C VAL A 251 -9.21 -1.38 -13.31
N GLU A 252 -7.99 -0.89 -13.55
CA GLU A 252 -6.82 -1.25 -12.77
C GLU A 252 -6.79 -0.48 -11.46
N LEU A 253 -6.65 -1.20 -10.35
CA LEU A 253 -6.39 -0.60 -9.04
C LEU A 253 -4.88 -0.38 -8.91
N GLY A 254 -4.48 0.83 -8.50
CA GLY A 254 -3.07 1.24 -8.51
C GLY A 254 -2.11 0.27 -7.82
N GLU A 255 -0.94 0.05 -8.42
CA GLU A 255 0.09 -0.86 -7.89
C GLU A 255 0.49 -0.47 -6.45
N LYS A 256 0.69 -1.48 -5.60
CA LYS A 256 1.30 -1.32 -4.27
C LYS A 256 2.54 -2.19 -4.18
N THR A 257 3.55 -1.67 -3.48
CA THR A 257 4.81 -2.36 -3.21
C THR A 257 5.04 -2.37 -1.71
N VAL A 258 5.25 -3.56 -1.15
CA VAL A 258 5.70 -3.76 0.24
C VAL A 258 7.16 -4.21 0.21
N GLY A 259 8.05 -3.44 0.85
CA GLY A 259 9.46 -3.81 0.98
C GLY A 259 9.63 -4.91 2.02
N VAL A 260 10.32 -5.99 1.66
CA VAL A 260 10.67 -7.09 2.57
C VAL A 260 12.13 -6.91 2.97
N ARG A 261 12.39 -6.81 4.27
CA ARG A 261 13.76 -6.72 4.79
C ARG A 261 14.49 -8.06 4.62
N ARG A 262 15.78 -7.95 4.34
CA ARG A 262 16.70 -9.10 4.37
C ARG A 262 16.97 -9.48 5.83
N PHE A 263 17.15 -10.76 6.11
CA PHE A 263 17.64 -11.21 7.41
C PHE A 263 19.00 -10.55 7.68
N ILE A 264 19.17 -10.09 8.92
CA ILE A 264 20.35 -9.34 9.34
C ILE A 264 21.37 -10.35 9.79
N ASN A 265 22.57 -10.35 9.20
CA ASN A 265 23.65 -11.24 9.61
C ASN A 265 24.84 -10.40 10.09
N HIS A 266 25.22 -10.57 11.36
CA HIS A 266 26.33 -9.85 11.96
C HIS A 266 27.32 -10.81 12.62
N THR A 267 28.56 -10.76 12.17
CA THR A 267 29.68 -11.40 12.86
C THR A 267 30.28 -10.43 13.88
N ILE A 268 30.36 -10.89 15.12
CA ILE A 268 30.93 -10.15 16.25
C ILE A 268 32.20 -10.87 16.69
N VAL A 269 33.29 -10.13 16.89
CA VAL A 269 34.51 -10.72 17.47
C VAL A 269 34.86 -10.03 18.79
N CYS A 270 34.88 -10.81 19.87
CA CYS A 270 35.35 -10.39 21.18
C CYS A 270 36.81 -10.82 21.34
N MET A 271 37.76 -9.87 21.20
CA MET A 271 39.20 -10.15 21.23
C MET A 271 39.83 -9.68 22.53
N GLY A 272 40.66 -10.53 23.14
CA GLY A 272 41.20 -10.26 24.46
C GLY A 272 42.14 -11.35 24.96
N ASP A 273 42.26 -11.41 26.28
CA ASP A 273 43.21 -12.28 26.97
C ASP A 273 42.53 -13.49 27.64
N SER A 274 43.03 -13.91 28.81
CA SER A 274 42.45 -14.99 29.61
C SER A 274 41.02 -14.69 30.06
N LEU A 275 40.64 -13.42 30.19
CA LEU A 275 39.28 -13.03 30.57
C LEU A 275 38.25 -13.36 29.49
N ILE A 276 38.68 -13.49 28.23
CA ILE A 276 37.86 -14.04 27.14
C ILE A 276 38.08 -15.55 27.01
N ALA A 277 39.33 -16.02 27.11
CA ALA A 277 39.66 -17.43 26.88
C ALA A 277 39.04 -18.38 27.91
N TYR A 278 38.85 -17.93 29.16
CA TYR A 278 38.37 -18.74 30.27
C TYR A 278 36.95 -18.43 30.71
N SER A 279 36.23 -17.59 29.96
CA SER A 279 34.85 -17.26 30.29
C SER A 279 33.96 -17.42 29.06
N ASN A 280 32.65 -17.55 29.30
CA ASN A 280 31.66 -17.74 28.25
C ASN A 280 30.89 -16.45 27.93
N TRP A 281 31.40 -15.27 28.33
CA TRP A 281 30.66 -14.01 28.13
C TRP A 281 30.37 -13.67 26.66
N PRO A 282 31.22 -14.00 25.66
CA PRO A 282 30.86 -13.77 24.26
C PRO A 282 29.64 -14.59 23.81
N ALA A 283 29.52 -15.84 24.25
CA ALA A 283 28.34 -16.66 23.95
C ALA A 283 27.10 -16.19 24.72
N ILE A 284 27.27 -15.64 25.93
CA ILE A 284 26.15 -15.02 26.66
C ILE A 284 25.66 -13.77 25.91
N LEU A 285 26.58 -12.93 25.41
CA LEU A 285 26.26 -11.76 24.58
C LEU A 285 25.49 -12.17 23.33
N ASP A 286 25.94 -13.22 22.64
CA ASP A 286 25.26 -13.79 21.46
C ASP A 286 23.80 -14.13 21.77
N ASN A 287 23.56 -14.90 22.83
CA ASN A 287 22.22 -15.25 23.28
C ASN A 287 21.36 -14.03 23.66
N MET A 288 21.96 -12.99 24.25
CA MET A 288 21.24 -11.75 24.57
C MET A 288 20.81 -11.01 23.30
N LEU A 289 21.65 -11.00 22.26
CA LEU A 289 21.33 -10.39 20.97
C LEU A 289 20.23 -11.18 20.25
N GLU A 290 20.38 -12.49 20.12
CA GLU A 290 19.41 -13.39 19.49
C GLU A 290 18.04 -13.33 20.16
N SER A 291 18.01 -13.31 21.49
CA SER A 291 16.74 -13.20 22.24
C SER A 291 16.08 -11.84 22.11
N THR A 292 16.84 -10.78 21.82
CA THR A 292 16.31 -9.41 21.68
C THR A 292 15.90 -9.10 20.24
N TYR A 293 16.62 -9.67 19.27
CA TYR A 293 16.46 -9.40 17.85
C TYR A 293 16.23 -10.72 17.08
N PRO A 294 15.04 -11.33 17.19
CA PRO A 294 14.78 -12.68 16.67
C PRO A 294 14.80 -12.82 15.13
N ARG A 295 14.98 -11.72 14.40
CA ARG A 295 15.11 -11.66 12.94
C ARG A 295 16.53 -11.26 12.48
N ALA A 296 17.46 -11.15 13.42
CA ALA A 296 18.87 -10.90 13.19
C ALA A 296 19.69 -12.09 13.72
N GLU A 297 20.49 -12.69 12.84
CA GLU A 297 21.43 -13.75 13.16
C GLU A 297 22.79 -13.13 13.50
N TYR A 298 23.23 -13.33 14.74
CA TYR A 298 24.53 -12.95 15.24
C TYR A 298 25.43 -14.17 15.33
N ASN A 299 26.67 -13.99 14.92
CA ASN A 299 27.72 -14.99 15.08
C ASN A 299 28.84 -14.38 15.91
N THR A 300 28.78 -14.57 17.23
CA THR A 300 29.76 -14.01 18.15
C THR A 300 30.89 -15.00 18.43
N ALA A 301 32.11 -14.61 18.06
CA ALA A 301 33.33 -15.37 18.32
C ALA A 301 34.17 -14.75 19.45
N GLY A 302 34.51 -15.57 20.45
CA GLY A 302 35.53 -15.23 21.46
C GLY A 302 36.93 -15.57 21.00
N VAL A 303 37.79 -14.57 20.83
CA VAL A 303 39.20 -14.70 20.43
C VAL A 303 40.10 -14.29 21.61
N GLY A 304 40.15 -15.17 22.61
CA GLY A 304 40.98 -15.00 23.80
C GLY A 304 42.29 -15.79 23.72
N VAL A 305 43.42 -15.15 24.03
CA VAL A 305 44.69 -15.86 24.25
C VAL A 305 45.18 -15.57 25.67
N PRO A 306 45.34 -16.58 26.54
CA PRO A 306 45.81 -16.36 27.91
C PRO A 306 47.14 -15.59 27.98
N ALA A 307 47.28 -14.75 29.01
CA ALA A 307 48.44 -13.89 29.25
C ALA A 307 48.77 -12.85 28.15
N MET A 308 47.89 -12.70 27.15
CA MET A 308 48.15 -11.79 26.03
C MET A 308 48.02 -10.33 26.44
N MET A 309 49.01 -9.53 26.06
CA MET A 309 49.00 -8.07 26.18
C MET A 309 48.44 -7.40 24.92
N SER A 310 47.98 -6.16 25.04
CA SER A 310 47.39 -5.38 23.95
C SER A 310 48.27 -5.32 22.68
N HIS A 311 49.59 -5.09 22.82
CA HIS A 311 50.51 -5.01 21.69
C HIS A 311 50.68 -6.37 20.96
N GLN A 312 50.62 -7.48 21.69
CA GLN A 312 50.63 -8.82 21.09
C GLN A 312 49.32 -9.09 20.35
N GLY A 313 48.19 -8.64 20.92
CA GLY A 313 46.89 -8.65 20.25
C GLY A 313 46.95 -7.88 18.92
N TYR A 314 47.53 -6.67 18.91
CA TYR A 314 47.72 -5.89 17.69
C TYR A 314 48.46 -6.66 16.58
N HIS A 315 49.53 -7.39 16.94
CA HIS A 315 50.27 -8.22 15.98
C HIS A 315 49.50 -9.45 15.51
N LYS A 316 48.61 -10.00 16.34
CA LYS A 316 47.81 -11.19 16.00
C LYS A 316 46.50 -10.88 15.29
N PHE A 317 46.01 -9.64 15.35
CA PHE A 317 44.69 -9.24 14.83
C PHE A 317 44.41 -9.76 13.40
N ASP A 318 45.36 -9.62 12.48
CA ASP A 318 45.14 -9.98 11.07
C ASP A 318 45.02 -11.50 10.87
N ALA A 319 45.62 -12.29 11.76
CA ALA A 319 45.55 -13.75 11.73
C ALA A 319 44.37 -14.32 12.52
N THR A 320 43.83 -13.57 13.51
CA THR A 320 42.85 -14.11 14.48
C THR A 320 41.50 -13.41 14.48
N VAL A 321 41.39 -12.21 13.92
CA VAL A 321 40.13 -11.43 13.87
C VAL A 321 39.71 -11.16 12.45
N ALA A 322 40.62 -10.67 11.60
CA ALA A 322 40.29 -10.34 10.21
C ALA A 322 39.66 -11.51 9.40
N PRO A 323 40.04 -12.79 9.60
CA PRO A 323 39.42 -13.91 8.89
C PRO A 323 37.92 -14.09 9.14
N TYR A 324 37.40 -13.58 10.25
CA TYR A 324 35.96 -13.63 10.56
C TYR A 324 35.15 -12.58 9.78
N GLY A 325 35.79 -11.57 9.19
CA GLY A 325 35.11 -10.44 8.56
C GLY A 325 34.08 -9.76 9.48
N PRO A 326 34.42 -9.41 10.74
CA PRO A 326 33.45 -8.93 11.71
C PRO A 326 32.88 -7.55 11.35
N GLN A 327 31.58 -7.36 11.59
CA GLN A 327 30.94 -6.04 11.52
C GLN A 327 31.06 -5.29 12.86
N ILE A 328 31.27 -6.01 13.97
CA ILE A 328 31.42 -5.45 15.31
C ILE A 328 32.59 -6.15 16.02
N ILE A 329 33.42 -5.37 16.72
CA ILE A 329 34.55 -5.90 17.49
C ILE A 329 34.49 -5.35 18.90
N VAL A 330 34.69 -6.22 19.90
CA VAL A 330 34.82 -5.84 21.30
C VAL A 330 36.22 -6.17 21.77
N PHE A 331 36.99 -5.16 22.21
CA PHE A 331 38.32 -5.36 22.76
C PHE A 331 38.31 -5.39 24.29
N GLY A 332 38.93 -6.43 24.84
CA GLY A 332 39.09 -6.66 26.28
C GLY A 332 40.53 -6.99 26.65
N PHE A 333 41.34 -5.95 26.83
CA PHE A 333 42.77 -6.06 27.16
C PHE A 333 43.15 -5.16 28.33
N GLY A 334 44.38 -5.32 28.80
CA GLY A 334 44.99 -4.47 29.81
C GLY A 334 45.36 -5.24 31.06
N SER A 335 44.62 -6.29 31.42
CA SER A 335 44.89 -7.05 32.65
C SER A 335 46.34 -7.55 32.72
N ASN A 336 46.91 -8.01 31.60
CA ASN A 336 48.29 -8.48 31.47
C ASN A 336 49.30 -7.37 31.14
N ASP A 337 48.83 -6.20 30.70
CA ASP A 337 49.66 -5.03 30.42
C ASP A 337 50.04 -4.28 31.71
N VAL A 338 49.25 -4.41 32.78
CA VAL A 338 49.53 -3.75 34.07
C VAL A 338 50.84 -4.26 34.66
N GLY A 339 51.69 -3.33 35.11
CA GLY A 339 53.04 -3.59 35.61
C GLY A 339 54.12 -3.46 34.54
N THR A 340 53.74 -3.10 33.30
CA THR A 340 54.68 -2.77 32.21
C THR A 340 54.75 -1.25 31.99
N SER A 341 54.09 -0.72 30.96
CA SER A 341 54.03 0.71 30.66
C SER A 341 52.63 1.09 30.18
N VAL A 342 52.03 2.12 30.79
CA VAL A 342 50.75 2.70 30.34
C VAL A 342 50.85 3.16 28.88
N SER A 343 51.96 3.80 28.49
CA SER A 343 52.17 4.22 27.11
C SER A 343 52.22 3.05 26.12
N SER A 344 52.87 1.94 26.49
CA SER A 344 52.90 0.74 25.65
C SER A 344 51.51 0.12 25.49
N PHE A 345 50.73 0.06 26.57
CA PHE A 345 49.35 -0.42 26.55
C PHE A 345 48.48 0.44 25.62
N ILE A 346 48.55 1.77 25.78
CA ILE A 346 47.78 2.71 24.96
C ILE A 346 48.20 2.65 23.48
N ASN A 347 49.47 2.44 23.17
CA ASN A 347 49.92 2.22 21.80
C ASN A 347 49.33 0.94 21.20
N GLY A 348 49.32 -0.17 21.96
CA GLY A 348 48.71 -1.43 21.54
C GLY A 348 47.20 -1.28 21.29
N MET A 349 46.48 -0.66 22.22
CA MET A 349 45.04 -0.40 22.09
C MET A 349 44.71 0.56 20.94
N THR A 350 45.53 1.59 20.72
CA THR A 350 45.38 2.50 19.57
C THR A 350 45.50 1.73 18.26
N GLY A 351 46.50 0.84 18.14
CA GLY A 351 46.68 0.00 16.97
C GLY A 351 45.50 -0.93 16.71
N LEU A 352 44.98 -1.58 17.77
CA LEU A 352 43.80 -2.46 17.68
C LEU A 352 42.54 -1.69 17.24
N ILE A 353 42.26 -0.54 17.85
CA ILE A 353 41.12 0.32 17.47
C ILE A 353 41.24 0.74 16.01
N ASN A 354 42.42 1.17 15.57
CA ASN A 354 42.65 1.59 14.20
C ASN A 354 42.46 0.43 13.20
N LYS A 355 42.91 -0.78 13.54
CA LYS A 355 42.68 -1.98 12.70
C LYS A 355 41.20 -2.33 12.60
N GLY A 356 40.48 -2.32 13.72
CA GLY A 356 39.04 -2.58 13.73
C GLY A 356 38.25 -1.59 12.88
N LYS A 357 38.53 -0.28 13.05
CA LYS A 357 37.95 0.76 12.20
C LYS A 357 38.36 0.62 10.73
N GLY A 358 39.61 0.24 10.47
CA GLY A 358 40.17 0.08 9.13
C GLY A 358 39.46 -0.99 8.29
N ILE A 359 38.85 -1.99 8.93
CA ILE A 359 38.01 -2.99 8.26
C ILE A 359 36.51 -2.63 8.25
N GLY A 360 36.16 -1.41 8.66
CA GLY A 360 34.78 -0.91 8.68
C GLY A 360 33.93 -1.43 9.84
N ALA A 361 34.54 -2.06 10.85
CA ALA A 361 33.81 -2.58 12.01
C ALA A 361 33.48 -1.48 13.02
N THR A 362 32.36 -1.65 13.72
CA THR A 362 32.06 -0.87 14.93
C THR A 362 32.91 -1.40 16.07
N VAL A 363 33.83 -0.57 16.58
CA VAL A 363 34.76 -0.96 17.65
C VAL A 363 34.20 -0.53 19.00
N ILE A 364 34.08 -1.47 19.94
CA ILE A 364 33.73 -1.25 21.35
C ILE A 364 34.93 -1.70 22.19
N VAL A 365 35.21 -0.97 23.26
CA VAL A 365 36.29 -1.31 24.20
C VAL A 365 35.71 -1.40 25.59
N HIS A 366 36.02 -2.45 26.34
CA HIS A 366 35.66 -2.51 27.75
C HIS A 366 36.88 -2.31 28.65
N SER A 367 36.65 -1.79 29.85
CA SER A 367 37.69 -1.55 30.83
C SER A 367 38.35 -2.85 31.31
N ILE A 368 39.52 -2.73 31.92
CA ILE A 368 40.02 -3.73 32.85
C ILE A 368 39.00 -3.84 34.00
N GLY A 369 38.59 -5.06 34.36
CA GLY A 369 37.70 -5.32 35.48
C GLY A 369 38.35 -5.01 36.83
N TYR A 370 37.63 -5.25 37.94
CA TYR A 370 38.27 -5.18 39.26
C TYR A 370 39.38 -6.22 39.37
N ILE A 371 40.52 -5.81 39.93
CA ILE A 371 41.63 -6.70 40.27
C ILE A 371 41.85 -6.61 41.78
N ASN A 372 41.83 -7.76 42.46
CA ASN A 372 42.23 -7.86 43.86
C ASN A 372 43.76 -7.72 43.95
N THR A 373 44.23 -6.54 44.35
CA THR A 373 45.65 -6.19 44.42
C THR A 373 46.38 -6.73 45.64
N ASP A 374 45.66 -7.35 46.59
CA ASP A 374 46.28 -8.10 47.68
C ASP A 374 46.73 -9.49 47.19
N ILE A 375 46.02 -10.04 46.21
CA ILE A 375 46.37 -11.29 45.51
C ILE A 375 47.35 -10.99 44.37
N TRP A 376 46.99 -10.01 43.52
CA TRP A 376 47.74 -9.63 42.32
C TRP A 376 48.54 -8.35 42.56
N VAL A 377 49.52 -8.42 43.46
CA VAL A 377 50.31 -7.27 43.94
C VAL A 377 51.02 -6.50 42.80
N ALA A 378 51.48 -7.20 41.76
CA ALA A 378 52.11 -6.58 40.60
C ALA A 378 51.14 -5.74 39.73
N LYS A 379 49.84 -5.80 40.00
CA LYS A 379 48.79 -5.13 39.23
C LYS A 379 48.17 -3.93 39.98
N ARG A 380 48.84 -3.38 41.00
CA ARG A 380 48.30 -2.29 41.85
C ARG A 380 47.85 -1.05 41.07
N ASP A 381 48.52 -0.74 39.97
CA ASP A 381 48.31 0.51 39.23
C ASP A 381 47.30 0.35 38.06
N TYR A 382 46.54 -0.75 38.00
CA TYR A 382 45.61 -1.00 36.88
C TYR A 382 44.54 0.08 36.67
N ARG A 383 44.25 0.87 37.71
CA ARG A 383 43.30 1.99 37.60
C ARG A 383 43.84 3.12 36.70
N GLU A 384 45.15 3.37 36.70
CA GLU A 384 45.79 4.33 35.80
C GLU A 384 45.66 3.90 34.33
N TYR A 385 45.72 2.59 34.08
CA TYR A 385 45.50 2.01 32.76
C TYR A 385 44.04 2.21 32.30
N ASN A 386 43.06 2.04 33.19
CA ASN A 386 41.65 2.30 32.90
C ASN A 386 41.38 3.78 32.60
N GLU A 387 42.00 4.70 33.36
CA GLU A 387 41.89 6.15 33.10
C GLU A 387 42.44 6.51 31.73
N ALA A 388 43.63 6.01 31.39
CA ALA A 388 44.24 6.21 30.09
C ALA A 388 43.43 5.58 28.95
N LEU A 389 42.87 4.38 29.15
CA LEU A 389 42.04 3.70 28.15
C LEU A 389 40.75 4.47 27.90
N ARG A 390 40.10 4.98 28.94
CA ARG A 390 38.90 5.81 28.85
C ARG A 390 39.18 7.08 28.04
N ALA A 391 40.31 7.75 28.33
CA ALA A 391 40.73 8.93 27.58
C ALA A 391 40.99 8.61 26.09
N LEU A 392 41.66 7.49 25.80
CA LEU A 392 41.87 7.02 24.42
C LEU A 392 40.54 6.76 23.70
N CYS A 393 39.60 6.08 24.35
CA CYS A 393 38.31 5.77 23.74
C CYS A 393 37.52 7.04 23.41
N ALA A 394 37.52 8.02 24.32
CA ALA A 394 36.92 9.33 24.09
C ALA A 394 37.61 10.08 22.93
N GLN A 395 38.95 10.09 22.89
CA GLN A 395 39.72 10.70 21.80
C GLN A 395 39.42 10.05 20.44
N GLN A 396 39.25 8.73 20.42
CA GLN A 396 38.99 7.95 19.22
C GLN A 396 37.51 7.89 18.86
N GLY A 397 36.60 8.41 19.69
CA GLY A 397 35.15 8.28 19.46
C GLY A 397 34.66 6.84 19.42
N VAL A 398 35.26 5.95 20.22
CA VAL A 398 34.79 4.56 20.38
C VAL A 398 34.12 4.37 21.74
N PRO A 399 33.08 3.53 21.86
CA PRO A 399 32.41 3.29 23.13
C PRO A 399 33.34 2.63 24.14
N TYR A 400 33.31 3.17 25.36
CA TYR A 400 34.00 2.62 26.52
C TYR A 400 32.97 1.99 27.47
N VAL A 401 33.12 0.70 27.75
CA VAL A 401 32.27 -0.04 28.68
C VAL A 401 32.97 -0.17 30.03
N ASP A 402 32.38 0.41 31.08
CA ASP A 402 32.93 0.33 32.44
C ASP A 402 32.55 -0.99 33.12
N VAL A 403 33.46 -1.96 33.07
CA VAL A 403 33.35 -3.26 33.77
C VAL A 403 33.87 -3.16 35.20
N TYR A 404 34.82 -2.25 35.44
CA TYR A 404 35.47 -2.07 36.74
C TYR A 404 34.46 -1.73 37.85
N THR A 405 33.69 -0.66 37.66
CA THR A 405 32.81 -0.12 38.70
C THR A 405 31.82 -1.17 39.25
N PRO A 406 31.05 -1.89 38.42
CA PRO A 406 30.13 -2.91 38.92
C PRO A 406 30.84 -4.11 39.54
N MET A 407 32.01 -4.53 39.01
CA MET A 407 32.77 -5.62 39.63
C MET A 407 33.36 -5.22 40.99
N ALA A 408 33.78 -3.97 41.15
CA ALA A 408 34.35 -3.45 42.39
C ALA A 408 33.33 -3.40 43.54
N ALA A 409 32.03 -3.35 43.23
CA ALA A 409 30.97 -3.33 44.23
C ALA A 409 30.78 -4.67 44.94
N ASP A 410 31.05 -5.79 44.27
CA ASP A 410 30.97 -7.14 44.84
C ASP A 410 32.01 -8.10 44.20
N PRO A 411 33.31 -7.90 44.47
CA PRO A 411 34.36 -8.67 43.79
C PRO A 411 34.27 -10.18 44.02
N GLY A 412 33.81 -10.60 45.21
CA GLY A 412 33.71 -12.02 45.59
C GLY A 412 32.65 -12.77 44.80
N ARG A 413 31.60 -12.07 44.33
CA ARG A 413 30.60 -12.64 43.43
C ARG A 413 31.12 -12.79 42.01
N TYR A 414 31.89 -11.81 41.53
CA TYR A 414 32.23 -11.70 40.11
C TYR A 414 33.58 -12.30 39.73
N LEU A 415 34.48 -12.55 40.69
CA LEU A 415 35.84 -13.01 40.44
C LEU A 415 36.18 -14.27 41.22
N SER A 416 36.77 -15.27 40.55
CA SER A 416 37.11 -16.57 41.16
C SER A 416 38.47 -16.56 41.88
N ASP A 417 39.44 -15.84 41.33
CA ASP A 417 40.82 -15.75 41.85
C ASP A 417 41.28 -14.29 42.04
N GLY A 418 40.31 -13.38 42.14
CA GLY A 418 40.57 -11.94 42.21
C GLY A 418 40.94 -11.28 40.89
N LEU A 419 40.88 -12.00 39.75
CA LEU A 419 41.08 -11.47 38.40
C LEU A 419 40.10 -12.07 37.38
N HIS A 420 39.97 -13.39 37.35
CA HIS A 420 39.18 -14.11 36.34
C HIS A 420 37.70 -14.18 36.73
N PHE A 421 36.84 -14.07 35.72
CA PHE A 421 35.40 -13.97 35.93
C PHE A 421 34.79 -15.31 36.39
N THR A 422 33.88 -15.23 37.37
CA THR A 422 32.89 -16.28 37.62
C THR A 422 31.84 -16.30 36.50
N SER A 423 30.91 -17.25 36.54
CA SER A 423 29.74 -17.24 35.64
C SER A 423 28.91 -15.95 35.79
N GLU A 424 28.75 -15.46 37.02
CA GLU A 424 28.09 -14.18 37.32
C GLU A 424 28.89 -12.99 36.79
N GLY A 425 30.23 -13.04 36.87
CA GLY A 425 31.10 -12.02 36.28
C GLY A 425 30.98 -11.99 34.75
N ALA A 426 30.94 -13.17 34.11
CA ALA A 426 30.73 -13.28 32.67
C ALA A 426 29.37 -12.70 32.23
N ASN A 427 28.29 -13.00 32.97
CA ASN A 427 26.97 -12.41 32.73
C ASN A 427 26.98 -10.88 32.85
N LEU A 428 27.67 -10.34 33.86
CA LEU A 428 27.81 -8.91 34.05
C LEU A 428 28.49 -8.24 32.84
N VAL A 429 29.63 -8.78 32.38
CA VAL A 429 30.37 -8.23 31.23
C VAL A 429 29.52 -8.27 29.97
N ALA A 430 28.90 -9.43 29.67
CA ALA A 430 28.03 -9.59 28.52
C ALA A 430 26.88 -8.56 28.54
N GLY A 431 26.22 -8.38 29.69
CA GLY A 431 25.13 -7.41 29.84
C GLY A 431 25.56 -5.96 29.65
N LEU A 432 26.73 -5.56 30.15
CA LEU A 432 27.27 -4.20 29.98
C LEU A 432 27.65 -3.93 28.51
N VAL A 433 28.28 -4.90 27.85
CA VAL A 433 28.62 -4.83 26.43
C VAL A 433 27.35 -4.78 25.58
N PHE A 434 26.37 -5.64 25.85
CA PHE A 434 25.07 -5.65 25.17
C PHE A 434 24.33 -4.31 25.29
N ASN A 435 24.27 -3.74 26.49
CA ASN A 435 23.65 -2.43 26.72
C ASN A 435 24.34 -1.29 25.97
N THR A 436 25.65 -1.40 25.74
CA THR A 436 26.40 -0.44 24.93
C THR A 436 26.16 -0.67 23.44
N MET A 437 26.22 -1.93 23.01
CA MET A 437 26.09 -2.34 21.61
C MET A 437 24.73 -1.96 21.01
N ARG A 438 23.62 -2.14 21.74
CA ARG A 438 22.27 -1.79 21.23
C ARG A 438 22.11 -0.34 20.78
N ASN A 439 22.94 0.58 21.28
CA ASN A 439 22.90 1.99 20.86
C ASN A 439 23.40 2.17 19.41
N TYR A 440 24.06 1.16 18.86
CA TYR A 440 24.58 1.09 17.50
C TYR A 440 23.76 0.17 16.59
N LEU A 441 22.65 -0.37 17.09
CA LEU A 441 21.72 -1.22 16.34
C LEU A 441 20.39 -0.48 16.14
N ASP A 442 19.69 -0.75 15.04
CA ASP A 442 18.31 -0.30 14.84
C ASP A 442 17.32 -1.13 15.68
N ALA A 443 16.02 -0.89 15.52
CA ALA A 443 14.99 -1.60 16.28
C ALA A 443 14.95 -3.11 15.97
N ASP A 444 15.48 -3.52 14.81
CA ASP A 444 15.46 -4.90 14.33
C ASP A 444 16.83 -5.60 14.48
N GLY A 445 17.85 -4.88 14.96
CA GLY A 445 19.19 -5.41 15.21
C GLY A 445 20.21 -5.14 14.08
N GLU A 446 19.86 -4.37 13.04
CA GLU A 446 20.81 -4.01 11.99
C GLU A 446 21.73 -2.91 12.50
N ARG A 447 23.02 -3.05 12.23
CA ARG A 447 24.04 -2.05 12.55
C ARG A 447 23.77 -0.75 11.79
N ARG A 448 23.74 0.36 12.53
CA ARG A 448 23.48 1.70 11.99
C ARG A 448 24.62 2.28 11.17
#